data_AF-A0A850BLF9-F1
#
_entry.id   AF-A0A850BLF9-F1
#
_cell.length_a   1.000
_cell.length_b   1.000
_cell.length_c   1.000
_cell.angle_alpha   90.00
_cell.angle_beta   90.00
_cell.angle_gamma   90.00
#
_symmetry.space_group_name_H-M   'P 1'
#
loop_
_entity.id
_entity.type
_entity.pdbx_description
1 polymer ?
#
loop_
_entity_poly.entity_id
_entity_poly.type
_entity_poly.pdbx_seq_one_letter_code
_entity_poly.pdbx_strand_id
1 'polypeptide(L)'
;MKPGWLKRNWRTLAVGVVIAGVAGSAVALRQRPIAVRPHVIDAGDVRREAIGTGSLESDATVVLAFTAAGRIVSLNADEGQSVAEGAVVGTVDLSNVERERSVAAAGVSLASAAVVRAEADIERAKTARDAAKVELVRT
;
A
#
# COMPACT_ATOMS: atom_id res chain seq x y z
N MET A 1 1.48 18.04 113.88
CA MET A 1 1.33 19.45 113.45
C MET A 1 0.68 19.48 112.07
N LYS A 2 -0.46 20.19 111.91
CA LYS A 2 -1.15 20.38 110.62
C LYS A 2 -0.81 21.79 110.07
N PRO A 3 -0.20 21.95 108.89
CA PRO A 3 -0.11 23.25 108.25
C PRO A 3 -1.35 23.47 107.35
N GLY A 4 -2.28 24.27 107.85
CA GLY A 4 -3.53 24.66 107.19
C GLY A 4 -3.36 25.74 106.12
N TRP A 5 -2.56 25.49 105.08
CA TRP A 5 -2.43 26.39 103.91
C TRP A 5 -2.91 25.77 102.57
N LEU A 6 -3.21 24.47 102.57
CA LEU A 6 -3.39 23.68 101.35
C LEU A 6 -4.82 23.71 100.75
N LYS A 7 -5.82 24.22 101.50
CA LYS A 7 -7.22 24.22 101.04
C LYS A 7 -7.64 25.42 100.19
N ARG A 8 -6.81 26.47 100.09
CA ARG A 8 -7.12 27.66 99.27
C ARG A 8 -6.64 27.55 97.82
N ASN A 9 -5.61 26.74 97.56
CA ASN A 9 -4.95 26.66 96.24
C ASN A 9 -5.22 25.34 95.50
N TRP A 10 -5.97 24.41 96.09
CA TRP A 10 -6.39 23.17 95.42
C TRP A 10 -7.22 23.47 94.17
N ARG A 11 -8.10 24.48 94.24
CA ARG A 11 -8.95 24.89 93.11
C ARG A 11 -8.13 25.37 91.92
N THR A 12 -7.05 26.12 92.14
CA THR A 12 -6.19 26.62 91.06
C THR A 12 -5.33 25.50 90.45
N LEU A 13 -4.87 24.54 91.27
CA LEU A 13 -4.23 23.32 90.78
C LEU A 13 -5.19 22.46 89.93
N ALA A 14 -6.42 22.25 90.41
CA ALA A 14 -7.43 21.50 89.67
C ALA A 14 -7.77 22.16 88.32
N VAL A 15 -7.90 23.49 88.30
CA VAL A 15 -8.13 24.25 87.06
C VAL A 15 -6.92 24.16 86.11
N GLY A 16 -5.70 24.24 86.63
CA GLY A 16 -4.48 24.05 85.84
C GLY A 16 -4.40 22.68 85.17
N VAL A 17 -4.77 21.62 85.90
CA VAL A 17 -4.83 20.25 85.36
C VAL A 17 -5.89 20.11 84.28
N VAL A 18 -7.06 20.72 84.45
CA VAL A 18 -8.12 20.72 83.44
C VAL A 18 -7.68 21.44 82.17
N ILE A 19 -7.07 22.63 82.29
CA ILE A 19 -6.57 23.39 81.15
C ILE A 19 -5.45 22.62 80.42
N ALA A 20 -4.53 22.00 81.17
CA ALA A 20 -3.48 21.17 80.58
C ALA A 20 -4.06 19.93 79.87
N GLY A 21 -5.11 19.31 80.41
CA GLY A 21 -5.81 18.19 79.76
C GLY A 21 -6.53 18.62 78.48
N VAL A 22 -7.19 19.78 78.48
CA VAL A 22 -7.88 20.32 77.29
C VAL A 22 -6.87 20.73 76.22
N ALA A 23 -5.77 21.40 76.60
CA ALA A 23 -4.71 21.77 75.68
C ALA A 23 -4.02 20.52 75.10
N GLY A 24 -3.71 19.51 75.93
CA GLY A 24 -3.11 18.25 75.50
C GLY A 24 -4.00 17.48 74.52
N SER A 25 -5.30 17.41 74.80
CA SER A 25 -6.27 16.73 73.91
C SER A 25 -6.49 17.48 72.60
N ALA A 26 -6.54 18.81 72.61
CA ALA A 26 -6.64 19.61 71.39
C ALA A 26 -5.43 19.43 70.47
N VAL A 27 -4.22 19.40 71.02
CA VAL A 27 -2.99 19.15 70.26
C VAL A 27 -2.98 17.73 69.69
N ALA A 28 -3.39 16.74 70.48
CA ALA A 28 -3.46 15.34 70.04
C ALA A 28 -4.48 15.11 68.91
N LEU A 29 -5.61 15.82 68.93
CA LEU A 29 -6.62 15.76 67.86
C LEU A 29 -6.14 16.45 66.58
N ARG A 30 -5.39 17.55 66.70
CA ARG A 30 -4.86 18.31 65.55
C ARG A 30 -3.71 17.60 64.85
N GLN A 31 -2.97 16.75 65.56
CA GLN A 31 -1.87 15.95 65.01
C GLN A 31 -2.33 14.59 64.43
N ARG A 32 -3.64 14.34 64.31
CA ARG A 32 -4.12 13.09 63.71
C ARG A 32 -3.68 13.01 62.25
N PRO A 33 -2.81 12.06 61.89
CA PRO A 33 -2.36 11.91 60.51
C PRO A 33 -3.56 11.57 59.63
N ILE A 34 -3.74 12.31 58.54
CA ILE A 34 -4.77 12.01 57.55
C ILE A 34 -4.35 10.73 56.86
N ALA A 35 -5.13 9.66 57.03
CA ALA A 35 -4.86 8.37 56.43
C ALA A 35 -5.03 8.45 54.91
N VAL A 36 -3.92 8.63 54.19
CA VAL A 36 -3.86 8.49 52.74
C VAL A 36 -3.57 7.03 52.40
N ARG A 37 -4.19 6.51 51.34
CA ARG A 37 -3.86 5.19 50.78
C ARG A 37 -2.87 5.39 49.64
N PRO A 38 -1.56 5.15 49.84
CA PRO A 38 -0.63 5.17 48.73
C PRO A 38 -0.87 3.96 47.83
N HIS A 39 -0.93 4.19 46.51
CA HIS A 39 -0.78 3.13 45.52
C HIS A 39 0.64 3.19 44.98
N VAL A 40 1.34 2.06 45.12
CA VAL A 40 2.66 1.85 44.55
C VAL A 40 2.45 1.52 43.07
N ILE A 41 2.99 2.35 42.19
CA ILE A 41 2.93 2.16 40.74
C ILE A 41 4.13 1.29 40.37
N ASP A 42 3.88 0.07 39.91
CA ASP A 42 4.94 -0.79 39.36
C ASP A 42 5.30 -0.34 37.94
N ALA A 43 6.60 -0.38 37.62
CA ALA A 43 7.08 -0.14 36.27
C ALA A 43 6.74 -1.37 35.40
N GLY A 44 5.70 -1.24 34.59
CA GLY A 44 5.29 -2.22 33.58
C GLY A 44 5.40 -1.65 32.16
N ASP A 45 5.37 -2.53 31.16
CA ASP A 45 5.38 -2.14 29.76
C ASP A 45 4.03 -1.49 29.39
N VAL A 46 4.04 -0.19 29.10
CA VAL A 46 2.83 0.56 28.71
C VAL A 46 2.73 0.57 27.20
N ARG A 47 1.92 -0.35 26.66
CA ARG A 47 1.67 -0.43 25.22
C ARG A 47 0.62 0.60 24.81
N ARG A 48 1.03 1.59 24.03
CA ARG A 48 0.11 2.52 23.36
C ARG A 48 -0.23 1.96 21.99
N GLU A 49 -1.42 1.40 21.86
CA GLU A 49 -1.96 0.99 20.57
C GLU A 49 -2.66 2.19 19.93
N ALA A 50 -2.22 2.56 18.72
CA ALA A 50 -2.89 3.55 17.89
C ALA A 50 -3.77 2.80 16.90
N ILE A 51 -5.08 3.04 16.96
CA ILE A 51 -6.02 2.47 15.99
C ILE A 51 -5.95 3.34 14.73
N GLY A 52 -5.41 2.77 13.66
CA GLY A 52 -5.34 3.40 12.34
C GLY A 52 -6.16 2.61 11.33
N THR A 53 -6.76 3.31 10.36
CA THR A 53 -7.36 2.68 9.19
C THR A 53 -6.31 2.53 8.09
N GLY A 54 -6.08 1.31 7.63
CA GLY A 54 -5.28 1.02 6.44
C GLY A 54 -6.16 0.43 5.34
N SER A 55 -5.90 0.79 4.09
CA SER A 55 -6.48 0.10 2.94
C SER A 55 -5.57 -1.05 2.54
N LEU A 56 -6.14 -2.23 2.33
CA LEU A 56 -5.44 -3.36 1.72
C LEU A 56 -5.77 -3.35 0.23
N GLU A 57 -4.73 -3.31 -0.60
CA GLU A 57 -4.85 -3.37 -2.06
C GLU A 57 -4.19 -4.65 -2.58
N SER A 58 -4.56 -5.09 -3.78
CA SER A 58 -3.86 -6.18 -4.47
C SER A 58 -2.42 -5.78 -4.79
N ASP A 59 -1.51 -6.76 -4.82
CA ASP A 59 -0.12 -6.55 -5.27
C ASP A 59 -0.08 -6.06 -6.73
N ALA A 60 -1.02 -6.53 -7.55
CA ALA A 60 -1.23 -6.05 -8.92
C ALA A 60 -2.72 -6.03 -9.27
N THR A 61 -3.16 -4.93 -9.86
CA THR A 61 -4.51 -4.77 -10.43
C THR A 61 -4.34 -4.41 -11.90
N VAL A 62 -4.84 -5.27 -12.80
CA VAL A 62 -4.73 -5.08 -14.25
C VAL A 62 -6.12 -5.04 -14.86
N VAL A 63 -6.39 -3.98 -15.61
CA VAL A 63 -7.62 -3.86 -16.41
C VAL A 63 -7.35 -4.43 -17.79
N LEU A 64 -8.04 -5.53 -18.13
CA LEU A 64 -7.92 -6.17 -19.44
C LEU A 64 -8.70 -5.39 -20.48
N ALA A 65 -8.06 -5.10 -21.62
CA ALA A 65 -8.68 -4.48 -22.78
C ALA A 65 -8.30 -5.23 -24.05
N PHE A 66 -9.20 -5.23 -25.04
CA PHE A 66 -8.95 -5.85 -26.33
C PHE A 66 -8.12 -4.92 -27.22
N THR A 67 -7.04 -5.44 -27.80
CA THR A 67 -6.14 -4.67 -28.69
C THR A 67 -6.75 -4.40 -30.06
N ALA A 68 -7.63 -5.27 -30.53
CA ALA A 68 -8.30 -5.14 -31.81
C ALA A 68 -9.75 -4.66 -31.62
N ALA A 69 -10.17 -3.74 -32.49
CA ALA A 69 -11.57 -3.34 -32.57
C ALA A 69 -12.39 -4.46 -33.22
N GLY A 70 -13.42 -4.94 -32.53
CA GLY A 70 -14.29 -5.98 -33.04
C GLY A 70 -15.43 -6.30 -32.08
N ARG A 71 -16.40 -7.07 -32.55
CA ARG A 71 -17.50 -7.57 -31.72
C ARG A 71 -17.00 -8.76 -30.90
N ILE A 72 -17.30 -8.80 -29.61
CA ILE A 72 -17.04 -9.96 -28.77
C ILE A 72 -17.96 -11.11 -29.22
N VAL A 73 -17.36 -12.25 -29.57
CA VAL A 73 -18.06 -13.48 -30.00
C VAL A 73 -18.37 -14.36 -28.81
N SER A 74 -17.43 -14.49 -27.88
CA SER A 74 -17.61 -15.24 -26.63
C SER A 74 -16.81 -14.61 -25.50
N LEU A 75 -17.33 -14.73 -24.29
CA LEU A 75 -16.59 -14.52 -23.05
C LEU A 75 -16.52 -15.89 -22.36
N ASN A 76 -15.32 -16.36 -22.09
CA ASN A 76 -15.07 -17.71 -21.58
C ASN A 76 -14.76 -17.74 -20.08
N ALA A 77 -14.74 -16.57 -19.43
CA ALA A 77 -14.49 -16.43 -18.00
C ALA A 77 -15.61 -15.60 -17.38
N ASP A 78 -16.11 -16.07 -16.23
CA ASP A 78 -17.15 -15.39 -15.45
C ASP A 78 -16.54 -14.59 -14.29
N GLU A 79 -17.33 -13.65 -13.76
CA GLU A 79 -16.94 -12.84 -12.61
C GLU A 79 -16.65 -13.71 -11.38
N GLY A 80 -15.55 -13.41 -10.68
CA GLY A 80 -15.14 -14.15 -9.48
C GLY A 80 -14.40 -15.47 -9.77
N GLN A 81 -14.21 -15.85 -11.03
CA GLN A 81 -13.47 -17.04 -11.40
C GLN A 81 -11.96 -16.77 -11.49
N SER A 82 -11.14 -17.70 -11.00
CA SER A 82 -9.68 -17.64 -11.19
C SER A 82 -9.31 -18.14 -12.58
N VAL A 83 -8.46 -17.38 -13.28
CA VAL A 83 -7.93 -17.73 -14.60
C VAL A 83 -6.42 -17.95 -14.55
N ALA A 84 -5.93 -18.92 -15.30
CA ALA A 84 -4.49 -19.16 -15.43
C ALA A 84 -3.87 -18.18 -16.42
N GLU A 85 -2.55 -17.98 -16.31
CA GLU A 85 -1.80 -17.21 -17.30
C GLU A 85 -1.93 -17.84 -18.70
N GLY A 86 -2.15 -17.00 -19.72
CA GLY A 86 -2.35 -17.44 -21.10
C GLY A 86 -3.73 -18.03 -21.39
N ALA A 87 -4.65 -18.09 -20.42
CA ALA A 87 -6.01 -18.54 -20.66
C ALA A 87 -6.78 -17.57 -21.57
N VAL A 88 -7.58 -18.11 -22.49
CA VAL A 88 -8.41 -17.32 -23.40
C VAL A 88 -9.65 -16.83 -22.65
N VAL A 89 -9.61 -15.58 -22.20
CA VAL A 89 -10.71 -14.92 -21.45
C VAL A 89 -11.92 -14.62 -22.36
N GLY A 90 -11.70 -14.34 -23.64
CA GLY A 90 -12.76 -14.09 -24.61
C GLY A 90 -12.26 -14.06 -26.04
N THR A 91 -13.18 -14.19 -26.98
CA THR A 91 -12.92 -14.23 -28.41
C THR A 91 -13.54 -13.02 -29.09
N VAL A 92 -12.78 -12.30 -29.91
CA VAL A 92 -13.26 -11.15 -30.69
C VAL A 92 -13.34 -11.54 -32.18
N ASP A 93 -14.34 -11.01 -32.89
CA ASP A 93 -14.47 -11.16 -34.34
C ASP A 93 -13.38 -10.33 -35.05
N LEU A 94 -12.40 -11.04 -35.61
CA LEU A 94 -11.24 -10.47 -36.29
C LEU A 94 -11.38 -10.45 -37.83
N SER A 95 -12.58 -10.63 -38.37
CA SER A 95 -12.80 -10.70 -39.82
C SER A 95 -12.29 -9.48 -40.59
N ASN A 96 -12.40 -8.27 -40.02
CA ASN A 96 -11.84 -7.05 -40.61
C ASN A 96 -10.31 -7.07 -40.62
N VAL A 97 -9.69 -7.40 -39.50
CA VAL A 97 -8.23 -7.44 -39.34
C VAL A 97 -7.62 -8.50 -40.25
N GLU A 98 -8.28 -9.65 -40.40
CA GLU A 98 -7.79 -10.72 -41.28
C GLU A 98 -7.90 -10.32 -42.77
N ARG A 99 -8.91 -9.54 -43.16
CA ARG A 99 -8.98 -8.96 -44.50
C ARG A 99 -7.82 -7.99 -44.76
N GLU A 100 -7.56 -7.09 -43.82
CA GLU A 100 -6.43 -6.15 -43.93
C GLU A 100 -5.09 -6.88 -44.01
N ARG A 101 -4.92 -7.94 -43.21
CA ARG A 101 -3.74 -8.82 -43.25
C ARG A 101 -3.59 -9.48 -44.62
N SER A 102 -4.66 -10.02 -45.18
CA SER A 102 -4.65 -10.66 -46.50
C SER A 102 -4.26 -9.68 -47.61
N VAL A 103 -4.81 -8.45 -47.58
CA VAL A 103 -4.43 -7.38 -48.51
C VAL A 103 -2.95 -7.01 -48.36
N ALA A 104 -2.46 -6.86 -47.13
CA ALA A 104 -1.06 -6.55 -46.87
C ALA A 104 -0.13 -7.67 -47.38
N ALA A 105 -0.48 -8.94 -47.13
CA ALA A 105 0.28 -10.09 -47.62
C ALA A 105 0.33 -10.14 -49.15
N ALA A 106 -0.78 -9.85 -49.83
CA ALA A 106 -0.82 -9.74 -51.29
C ALA A 106 0.06 -8.59 -51.79
N GLY A 107 0.07 -7.45 -51.10
CA GLY A 107 0.96 -6.32 -51.40
C GLY A 107 2.44 -6.67 -51.27
N VAL A 108 2.82 -7.41 -50.23
CA VAL A 108 4.19 -7.92 -50.04
C VAL A 108 4.58 -8.87 -51.18
N SER A 109 3.68 -9.78 -51.57
CA SER A 109 3.90 -10.70 -52.69
C SER A 109 4.12 -9.94 -54.01
N LEU A 110 3.27 -8.95 -54.31
CA LEU A 110 3.42 -8.11 -55.49
C LEU A 110 4.76 -7.35 -55.50
N ALA A 111 5.14 -6.76 -54.37
CA ALA A 111 6.41 -6.06 -54.23
C ALA A 111 7.60 -7.01 -54.45
N SER A 112 7.54 -8.21 -53.88
CA SER A 112 8.60 -9.23 -54.08
C SER A 112 8.74 -9.63 -55.55
N ALA A 113 7.63 -9.81 -56.26
CA ALA A 113 7.65 -10.11 -57.69
C ALA A 113 8.22 -8.94 -58.52
N ALA A 114 7.92 -7.70 -58.12
CA ALA A 114 8.47 -6.50 -58.76
C ALA A 114 10.00 -6.40 -58.58
N VAL A 115 10.51 -6.76 -57.39
CA VAL A 115 11.97 -6.83 -57.13
C VAL A 115 12.63 -7.86 -58.03
N VAL A 116 12.10 -9.09 -58.08
CA VAL A 116 12.64 -10.15 -58.95
C VAL A 116 12.64 -9.72 -60.42
N ARG A 117 11.57 -9.04 -60.87
CA ARG A 117 11.52 -8.48 -62.23
C ARG A 117 12.58 -7.42 -62.46
N ALA A 118 12.75 -6.48 -61.52
CA ALA A 118 13.74 -5.42 -61.61
C ALA A 118 15.17 -5.99 -61.64
N GLU A 119 15.47 -7.02 -60.84
CA GLU A 119 16.74 -7.73 -60.87
C GLU A 119 17.00 -8.40 -62.22
N ALA A 120 15.99 -9.06 -62.80
CA ALA A 120 16.09 -9.63 -64.13
C ALA A 120 16.32 -8.56 -65.22
N ASP A 121 15.68 -7.40 -65.11
CA ASP A 121 15.88 -6.28 -66.03
C ASP A 121 17.30 -5.69 -65.92
N ILE A 122 17.83 -5.57 -64.71
CA ILE A 122 19.23 -5.17 -64.47
C ILE A 122 20.20 -6.16 -65.12
N GLU A 123 19.96 -7.47 -64.98
CA GLU A 123 20.84 -8.50 -65.53
C GLU A 123 20.82 -8.52 -67.07
N ARG A 124 19.65 -8.34 -67.68
CA ARG A 124 19.52 -8.15 -69.13
C ARG A 124 20.28 -6.91 -69.61
N ALA A 125 20.14 -5.79 -68.90
CA ALA A 125 20.83 -4.55 -69.25
C ALA A 125 22.35 -4.68 -69.16
N LYS A 126 22.88 -5.37 -68.14
CA LYS A 126 24.31 -5.68 -68.03
C LYS A 126 24.80 -6.54 -69.20
N THR A 127 24.08 -7.62 -69.51
CA THR A 127 24.44 -8.53 -70.60
C THR A 127 24.47 -7.80 -71.95
N ALA A 128 23.48 -6.96 -72.22
CA ALA A 128 23.43 -6.13 -73.43
C ALA A 128 24.60 -5.13 -73.49
N ARG A 129 24.93 -4.49 -72.36
CA ARG A 129 26.06 -3.56 -72.25
C ARG A 129 27.40 -4.24 -72.49
N ASP A 130 27.58 -5.46 -71.98
CA ASP A 130 28.81 -6.21 -72.16
C ASP A 130 28.95 -6.74 -73.59
N ALA A 131 27.87 -7.20 -74.22
CA ALA A 131 27.86 -7.55 -75.64
C ALA A 131 28.25 -6.35 -76.53
N ALA A 132 27.68 -5.17 -76.28
CA ALA A 132 28.01 -3.96 -77.02
C ALA A 132 29.49 -3.55 -76.88
N LYS A 133 30.10 -3.76 -75.70
CA LYS A 133 31.53 -3.51 -75.49
C LYS A 133 32.41 -4.47 -76.29
N VAL A 134 32.05 -5.75 -76.35
CA VAL A 134 32.80 -6.75 -77.11
C VAL A 134 32.76 -6.42 -78.61
N GLU A 135 31.63 -5.94 -79.12
CA GLU A 135 31.49 -5.50 -80.50
C GLU A 135 32.35 -4.27 -80.83
N LEU A 136 32.38 -3.29 -79.93
CA LEU A 136 33.18 -2.07 -80.11
C LEU A 136 34.71 -2.33 -80.15
N VAL A 137 35.19 -3.40 -79.51
CA VAL A 137 36.61 -3.80 -79.55
C VAL A 137 36.96 -4.54 -80.85
N ARG A 138 35.97 -5.06 -81.58
CA ARG A 138 36.17 -5.79 -82.85
C ARG A 138 36.24 -4.89 -84.08
N THR A 139 35.71 -3.68 -84.00
CA THR A 139 35.78 -2.62 -85.03
C THR A 139 37.00 -1.74 -84.82
#